data_AF-A0A529C321-F1
#
_entry.id   AF-A0A529C321-F1
#
_cell.length_a   1.000
_cell.length_b   1.000
_cell.length_c   1.000
_cell.angle_alpha   90.00
_cell.angle_beta   90.00
_cell.angle_gamma   90.00
#
_symmetry.space_group_name_H-M   'P 1'
#
loop_
_entity.id
_entity.type
_entity.pdbx_description
1 polymer ?
#
loop_
_entity_poly.entity_id
_entity_poly.type
_entity_poly.pdbx_seq_one_letter_code
_entity_poly.pdbx_strand_id
1 'polypeptide(L)'
;PVKEVAARSPFGLISRIENGLPIGALERVAHLLAPGDAQFKYRLIPKATYERRKAVHRLSSDEGTRLARVARVWGLAVDVWQNEEEARDFLFR
;
A
#
# COMPACT_ATOMS: atom_id res chain seq x y z
N PRO A 1 -20.68 -0.76 -11.59
CA PRO A 1 -21.82 -0.84 -10.65
C PRO A 1 -21.61 0.08 -9.42
N VAL A 2 -22.67 0.74 -8.92
CA VAL A 2 -22.63 1.80 -7.88
C VAL A 2 -21.80 1.44 -6.63
N LYS A 3 -21.79 0.16 -6.23
CA LYS A 3 -20.97 -0.37 -5.12
C LYS A 3 -19.47 -0.18 -5.31
N GLU A 4 -18.98 -0.23 -6.55
CA GLU A 4 -17.56 -0.11 -6.86
C GLU A 4 -17.09 1.35 -6.80
N VAL A 5 -17.95 2.30 -7.18
CA VAL A 5 -17.68 3.74 -7.05
C VAL A 5 -17.68 4.16 -5.58
N ALA A 6 -18.63 3.67 -4.78
CA ALA A 6 -18.65 3.89 -3.34
C ALA A 6 -17.40 3.31 -2.65
N ALA A 7 -16.92 2.13 -3.09
CA ALA A 7 -15.69 1.52 -2.59
C ALA A 7 -14.40 2.29 -2.97
N ARG A 8 -14.46 3.18 -3.97
CA ARG A 8 -13.37 4.08 -4.38
C ARG A 8 -13.45 5.46 -3.71
N SER A 9 -14.51 5.73 -2.92
CA SER A 9 -14.63 6.96 -2.13
C SER A 9 -13.71 6.94 -0.91
N PRO A 10 -13.38 8.10 -0.30
CA PRO A 10 -12.59 8.17 0.93
C PRO A 10 -13.18 7.33 2.07
N PHE A 11 -14.50 7.39 2.28
CA PHE A 11 -15.19 6.58 3.29
C PHE A 11 -15.14 5.08 2.95
N GLY A 12 -15.29 4.72 1.67
CA GLY A 12 -15.13 3.34 1.22
C GLY A 12 -13.72 2.79 1.48
N LEU A 13 -12.69 3.62 1.34
CA LEU A 13 -11.32 3.24 1.69
C LEU A 13 -11.16 3.05 3.20
N ILE A 14 -11.69 3.96 4.03
CA ILE A 14 -11.66 3.84 5.49
C ILE A 14 -12.29 2.52 5.94
N SER A 15 -13.50 2.22 5.49
CA SER A 15 -14.16 0.96 5.84
C SER A 15 -13.38 -0.27 5.39
N ARG A 16 -12.68 -0.22 4.24
CA ARG A 16 -11.85 -1.34 3.77
C ARG A 16 -10.58 -1.52 4.59
N ILE A 17 -10.00 -0.42 5.08
CA ILE A 17 -8.85 -0.46 5.99
C ILE A 17 -9.28 -1.07 7.33
N GLU A 18 -10.39 -0.62 7.90
CA GLU A 18 -10.94 -1.14 9.16
C GLU A 18 -11.24 -2.65 9.08
N ASN A 19 -11.81 -3.11 7.96
CA ASN A 19 -12.09 -4.53 7.70
C ASN A 19 -10.85 -5.35 7.30
N GLY A 20 -9.66 -4.73 7.28
CA GLY A 20 -8.40 -5.35 6.89
C GLY A 20 -8.24 -5.47 5.37
N LEU A 21 -7.21 -4.80 4.84
CA LEU A 21 -6.89 -4.87 3.41
C LEU A 21 -6.37 -6.27 3.03
N PRO A 22 -6.61 -6.75 1.80
CA PRO A 22 -5.98 -7.98 1.32
C PRO A 22 -4.46 -7.88 1.38
N ILE A 23 -3.78 -8.94 1.81
CA ILE A 23 -2.31 -8.93 1.92
C ILE A 23 -1.62 -8.59 0.59
N GLY A 24 -2.21 -8.95 -0.55
CA GLY A 24 -1.70 -8.57 -1.87
C GLY A 24 -1.66 -7.06 -2.14
N ALA A 25 -2.36 -6.24 -1.35
CA ALA A 25 -2.21 -4.78 -1.43
C ALA A 25 -0.81 -4.33 -1.01
N LEU A 26 -0.21 -4.98 -0.02
CA LEU A 26 1.17 -4.72 0.41
C LEU A 26 2.14 -5.00 -0.74
N GLU A 27 1.99 -6.15 -1.39
CA GLU A 27 2.86 -6.56 -2.51
C GLU A 27 2.81 -5.55 -3.66
N ARG A 28 1.60 -5.09 -4.02
CA ARG A 28 1.44 -4.09 -5.09
C ARG A 28 2.11 -2.77 -4.74
N VAL A 29 1.89 -2.24 -3.55
CA VAL A 29 2.52 -0.97 -3.12
C VAL A 29 4.04 -1.13 -3.04
N ALA A 30 4.53 -2.26 -2.52
CA ALA A 30 5.97 -2.51 -2.46
C ALA A 30 6.60 -2.58 -3.86
N HIS A 31 5.95 -3.25 -4.80
CA HIS A 31 6.43 -3.34 -6.18
C HIS A 31 6.38 -1.99 -6.92
N LEU A 32 5.37 -1.15 -6.68
CA LEU A 32 5.29 0.20 -7.26
C LEU A 32 6.46 1.08 -6.80
N LEU A 33 6.77 1.03 -5.51
CA LEU A 33 7.82 1.84 -4.88
C LEU A 33 9.22 1.33 -5.22
N ALA A 34 9.44 0.03 -5.11
CA ALA A 34 10.76 -0.58 -5.26
C ALA A 34 10.67 -1.86 -6.10
N PRO A 35 10.45 -1.75 -7.42
CA PRO A 35 10.26 -2.92 -8.29
C PRO A 35 11.48 -3.86 -8.31
N GLY A 36 12.68 -3.33 -8.05
CA GLY A 36 13.93 -4.10 -7.94
C GLY A 36 14.25 -4.66 -6.55
N ASP A 37 13.46 -4.34 -5.51
CA ASP A 37 13.69 -4.82 -4.13
C ASP A 37 12.50 -5.63 -3.62
N ALA A 38 12.54 -6.95 -3.85
CA ALA A 38 11.50 -7.87 -3.37
C ALA A 38 11.40 -7.93 -1.82
N GLN A 39 12.42 -7.48 -1.09
CA GLN A 39 12.41 -7.40 0.37
C GLN A 39 11.81 -6.10 0.88
N PHE A 40 11.52 -5.12 0.02
CA PHE A 40 11.02 -3.80 0.40
C PHE A 40 9.75 -3.86 1.26
N LYS A 41 8.85 -4.80 0.96
CA LYS A 41 7.64 -5.05 1.76
C LYS A 41 7.93 -5.28 3.25
N TYR A 42 9.10 -5.83 3.59
CA TYR A 42 9.49 -6.08 4.96
C TYR A 42 9.85 -4.81 5.75
N ARG A 43 10.10 -3.70 5.06
CA ARG A 43 10.25 -2.37 5.67
C ARG A 43 8.90 -1.80 6.13
N LEU A 44 7.81 -2.19 5.45
CA LEU A 44 6.45 -1.77 5.80
C LEU A 44 5.86 -2.64 6.91
N ILE A 45 6.07 -3.96 6.82
CA ILE A 45 5.60 -4.96 7.78
C ILE A 45 6.71 -5.99 8.05
N PRO A 46 7.13 -6.24 9.30
CA PRO A 46 8.19 -7.20 9.60
C PRO A 46 7.94 -8.59 8.99
N LYS A 47 8.99 -9.28 8.51
CA LYS A 47 8.88 -10.59 7.84
C LYS A 47 8.07 -11.63 8.63
N ALA A 48 8.31 -11.74 9.94
CA ALA A 48 7.56 -12.66 10.80
C ALA A 48 6.07 -12.29 10.93
N THR A 49 5.72 -11.01 10.85
CA THR A 49 4.33 -10.55 10.83
C THR A 49 3.72 -10.82 9.46
N TYR A 50 4.44 -10.56 8.37
CA TYR A 50 3.99 -10.84 7.01
C TYR A 50 3.64 -12.33 6.81
N GLU A 51 4.50 -13.27 7.23
CA GLU A 51 4.19 -14.70 7.12
C GLU A 51 2.96 -15.10 7.94
N ARG A 52 2.77 -14.50 9.13
CA ARG A 52 1.54 -14.68 9.92
C ARG A 52 0.31 -14.14 9.19
N ARG A 53 0.41 -12.99 8.52
CA ARG A 53 -0.69 -12.41 7.73
C ARG A 53 -0.99 -13.20 6.46
N LYS A 54 0.00 -13.89 5.87
CA LYS A 54 -0.24 -14.78 4.72
C LYS A 54 -1.23 -15.88 5.03
N ALA A 55 -1.20 -16.45 6.24
CA ALA A 55 -2.15 -17.47 6.66
C ALA A 55 -3.61 -16.95 6.77
N VAL A 56 -3.78 -15.66 7.08
CA VAL A 56 -5.09 -15.02 7.27
C VAL A 56 -5.53 -14.23 6.02
N HIS A 57 -4.63 -14.08 5.04
CA HIS A 57 -4.81 -13.34 3.77
C HIS A 57 -5.21 -11.85 3.89
N ARG A 58 -5.16 -11.27 5.09
CA ARG A 58 -5.54 -9.87 5.36
C ARG A 58 -4.53 -9.19 6.27
N LEU A 59 -4.34 -7.90 6.05
CA LEU A 59 -3.63 -6.98 6.94
C LEU A 59 -4.54 -6.57 8.11
N SER A 60 -3.97 -6.18 9.24
CA SER A 60 -4.73 -5.48 10.27
C SER A 60 -5.13 -4.07 9.82
N SER A 61 -6.04 -3.44 10.56
CA SER A 61 -6.40 -2.03 10.36
C SER A 61 -5.18 -1.10 10.47
N ASP A 62 -4.31 -1.31 11.45
CA ASP A 62 -3.10 -0.48 11.62
C ASP A 62 -2.11 -0.65 10.46
N GLU A 63 -1.89 -1.89 10.02
CA GLU A 63 -1.06 -2.22 8.87
C GLU A 63 -1.64 -1.60 7.59
N GLY A 64 -2.96 -1.71 7.39
CA GLY A 64 -3.68 -1.11 6.26
C GLY A 64 -3.62 0.42 6.28
N THR A 65 -3.74 1.04 7.46
CA THR A 65 -3.64 2.50 7.64
C THR A 65 -2.24 2.99 7.27
N ARG A 66 -1.20 2.30 7.73
CA ARG A 66 0.19 2.60 7.37
C ARG A 66 0.41 2.48 5.86
N LEU A 67 -0.10 1.41 5.26
CA LEU A 67 0.00 1.18 3.82
C LEU A 67 -0.68 2.29 3.01
N ALA A 68 -1.87 2.71 3.43
CA ALA A 68 -2.62 3.79 2.78
C ALA A 68 -1.88 5.14 2.83
N ARG A 69 -1.21 5.44 3.95
CA ARG A 69 -0.38 6.66 4.07
C ARG A 69 0.78 6.65 3.08
N VAL A 70 1.48 5.54 2.96
CA VAL A 70 2.59 5.39 2.00
C VAL A 70 2.08 5.52 0.57
N ALA A 71 0.98 4.85 0.23
CA ALA A 71 0.37 4.95 -1.10
C ALA A 71 -0.08 6.39 -1.44
N ARG A 72 -0.54 7.16 -0.44
CA ARG A 72 -0.89 8.58 -0.62
C ARG A 72 0.34 9.43 -0.94
N VAL A 73 1.45 9.22 -0.23
CA VAL A 73 2.71 9.93 -0.50
C VAL A 73 3.24 9.59 -1.89
N TRP A 74 3.18 8.31 -2.28
CA TRP A 74 3.52 7.87 -3.63
C TRP A 74 2.68 8.59 -4.69
N GLY A 75 1.36 8.60 -4.54
CA GLY A 75 0.46 9.28 -5.49
C GLY A 75 0.81 10.76 -5.64
N LEU A 76 1.04 11.46 -4.52
CA LEU A 76 1.46 12.87 -4.55
C LEU A 76 2.82 13.06 -5.23
N ALA A 77 3.78 12.16 -5.01
CA ALA A 77 5.08 12.24 -5.67
C ALA A 77 4.93 12.08 -7.19
N VAL A 78 4.14 11.09 -7.65
CA VAL A 78 3.85 10.91 -9.08
C VAL A 78 3.11 12.13 -9.65
N ASP A 79 2.17 12.71 -8.91
CA ASP A 79 1.46 13.93 -9.34
C ASP A 79 2.39 15.15 -9.47
N VAL A 80 3.46 15.24 -8.66
CA VAL A 80 4.42 16.36 -8.73
C VAL A 80 5.46 16.14 -9.83
N TRP A 81 6.05 14.94 -9.88
CA TRP A 81 7.17 14.64 -10.78
C TRP A 81 6.70 14.20 -12.16
N GLN A 82 5.44 13.75 -12.32
CA GLN A 82 4.86 13.23 -13.57
C GLN A 82 5.64 12.06 -14.19
N ASN A 83 6.58 11.47 -13.44
CA ASN A 83 7.44 10.38 -13.83
C ASN A 83 7.67 9.47 -12.61
N GLU A 84 7.43 8.17 -12.77
CA GLU A 84 7.57 7.22 -11.65
C GLU A 84 9.02 7.00 -11.21
N GLU A 85 10.00 7.06 -12.12
CA GLU A 85 11.42 6.92 -11.79
C GLU A 85 11.90 8.12 -10.97
N GLU A 86 11.59 9.35 -11.41
CA GLU A 86 11.93 10.57 -10.66
C GLU A 86 11.22 10.62 -9.30
N ALA A 87 9.96 10.16 -9.23
CA ALA A 87 9.23 10.04 -7.99
C ALA A 87 9.88 9.03 -7.03
N ARG A 88 10.37 7.88 -7.54
CA ARG A 88 11.13 6.92 -6.72
C ARG A 88 12.44 7.53 -6.24
N ASP A 89 13.21 8.14 -7.14
CA ASP A 89 14.48 8.78 -6.79
C ASP A 89 14.30 9.81 -5.68
N PHE A 90 13.23 10.62 -5.74
CA PHE A 90 12.88 11.55 -4.67
C PHE A 90 12.59 10.85 -3.33
N LEU A 91 11.86 9.73 -3.32
CA LEU A 91 11.48 9.02 -2.10
C LEU A 91 12.62 8.24 -1.43
N PHE A 92 13.67 7.90 -2.20
CA PHE A 92 14.79 7.09 -1.73
C PHE A 92 16.11 7.86 -1.56
N ARG A 93 16.08 9.18 -1.72
CA ARG A 93 17.23 10.06 -1.58
C ARG A 93 17.68 10.28 -0.13
#